data_AF-R9LS79-F1
#
_entry.id   AF-R9LS79-F1
#
_cell.length_a   1.000
_cell.length_b   1.000
_cell.length_c   1.000
_cell.angle_alpha   90.00
_cell.angle_beta   90.00
_cell.angle_gamma   90.00
#
_symmetry.space_group_name_H-M   'P 1'
#
loop_
_entity.id
_entity.type
_entity.pdbx_description
1 polymer ?
#
loop_
_entity_poly.entity_id
_entity_poly.type
_entity_poly.pdbx_seq_one_letter_code
_entity_poly.pdbx_strand_id
1 'polypeptide(L)'
;MLHQWMFWIMLLLCGFRLSGLTFLLSNDLDRLPTVIYYSAGVAIFLGLVLLCKRIILSFLRTRDLVFFYVIHAVSVLLNLIVMKASRPLVVYNTDLIVTGTLFDILISIVLVIEAAVEHQHIRLEPAEPAEPNESI
;
A
#
# COMPACT_ATOMS: atom_id res chain seq x y z
N MET A 1 11.34 11.80 6.29
CA MET A 1 11.57 11.47 4.85
C MET A 1 10.78 10.24 4.41
N LEU A 2 10.69 9.20 5.24
CA LEU A 2 9.99 7.94 4.95
C LEU A 2 8.54 8.16 4.48
N HIS A 3 7.78 9.02 5.15
CA HIS A 3 6.39 9.33 4.77
C HIS A 3 6.22 9.76 3.31
N GLN A 4 7.15 10.58 2.79
CA GLN A 4 7.11 11.04 1.41
C GLN A 4 7.46 9.93 0.42
N TRP A 5 8.43 9.08 0.77
CA TRP A 5 8.76 7.88 -0.02
C TRP A 5 7.63 6.88 -0.06
N MET A 6 7.00 6.57 1.08
CA MET A 6 5.80 5.74 1.16
C MET A 6 4.70 6.28 0.24
N PHE A 7 4.45 7.58 0.24
CA PHE A 7 3.46 8.13 -0.68
C PHE A 7 3.85 7.95 -2.16
N TRP A 8 5.10 8.22 -2.53
CA TRP A 8 5.55 8.06 -3.92
C TRP A 8 5.51 6.61 -4.39
N ILE A 9 5.91 5.67 -3.53
CA ILE A 9 5.83 4.24 -3.81
C ILE A 9 4.38 3.82 -3.98
N MET A 10 3.46 4.25 -3.10
CA MET A 10 2.02 4.01 -3.23
C MET A 10 1.51 4.49 -4.60
N LEU A 11 1.87 5.70 -5.02
CA LEU A 11 1.48 6.25 -6.31
C LEU A 11 1.98 5.42 -7.49
N LEU A 12 3.26 5.03 -7.47
CA LEU A 12 3.84 4.19 -8.52
C LEU A 12 3.12 2.83 -8.59
N LEU A 13 2.90 2.20 -7.45
CA LEU A 13 2.22 0.91 -7.33
C LEU A 13 0.79 0.97 -7.90
N CYS A 14 0.02 1.99 -7.52
CA CYS A 14 -1.31 2.23 -8.05
C CYS A 14 -1.28 2.56 -9.55
N GLY A 15 -0.30 3.33 -10.01
CA GLY A 15 -0.12 3.67 -11.42
C GLY A 15 0.17 2.45 -12.29
N PHE A 16 1.10 1.60 -11.89
CA PHE A 16 1.40 0.34 -12.58
C PHE A 16 0.21 -0.61 -12.58
N ARG A 17 -0.48 -0.77 -11.44
CA ARG A 17 -1.68 -1.62 -11.38
C ARG A 17 -2.81 -1.08 -12.24
N LEU A 18 -3.04 0.23 -12.23
CA LEU A 18 -4.06 0.86 -13.06
C LEU A 18 -3.75 0.70 -14.55
N SER A 19 -2.50 0.86 -14.97
CA SER A 19 -2.11 0.67 -16.36
C SER A 19 -2.24 -0.79 -16.80
N GLY A 20 -1.81 -1.74 -15.96
CA GLY A 20 -1.99 -3.17 -16.20
C GLY A 20 -3.47 -3.57 -16.26
N LEU A 21 -4.29 -3.03 -15.36
CA LEU A 21 -5.72 -3.29 -15.31
C LEU A 21 -6.41 -2.74 -16.56
N THR A 22 -6.09 -1.50 -16.95
CA THR A 22 -6.61 -0.87 -18.17
C THR A 22 -6.22 -1.67 -19.42
N PHE A 23 -4.98 -2.16 -19.49
CA PHE A 23 -4.51 -2.98 -20.60
C PHE A 23 -5.29 -4.30 -20.72
N LEU A 24 -5.49 -5.00 -19.59
CA LEU A 24 -6.21 -6.27 -19.58
C LEU A 24 -7.70 -6.10 -19.86
N LEU A 25 -8.34 -5.07 -19.30
CA LEU A 25 -9.74 -4.75 -19.62
C LEU A 25 -9.95 -4.44 -21.11
N SER A 26 -8.93 -3.87 -21.77
CA SER A 26 -9.02 -3.47 -23.18
C SER A 26 -8.73 -4.61 -24.17
N ASN A 27 -7.92 -5.59 -23.77
CA ASN A 27 -7.45 -6.64 -24.67
C ASN A 27 -8.05 -8.02 -24.39
N ASP A 28 -8.24 -8.38 -23.11
CA ASP A 28 -8.67 -9.73 -22.74
C ASP A 28 -9.18 -9.81 -21.29
N LEU A 29 -10.50 -9.67 -21.10
CA LEU A 29 -11.13 -9.60 -19.77
C LEU A 29 -11.23 -10.96 -19.07
N ASP A 30 -11.33 -12.05 -19.84
CA ASP A 30 -11.53 -13.41 -19.31
C ASP A 30 -10.21 -14.11 -18.94
N ARG A 31 -9.09 -13.39 -19.08
CA ARG A 31 -7.74 -13.93 -18.90
C ARG A 31 -7.38 -14.21 -17.45
N LEU A 32 -7.89 -13.42 -16.51
CA LEU A 32 -7.68 -13.63 -15.08
C LEU A 32 -9.02 -13.93 -14.37
N PRO A 33 -8.99 -14.64 -13.24
CA PRO A 33 -10.16 -14.77 -12.39
C PRO A 33 -10.72 -13.39 -11.99
N THR A 34 -12.04 -13.22 -12.07
CA THR A 34 -12.73 -11.95 -11.76
C THR A 34 -12.37 -11.39 -10.39
N VAL A 35 -12.09 -12.26 -9.42
CA VAL A 35 -11.64 -11.91 -8.06
C VAL A 35 -10.39 -11.03 -8.07
N ILE A 36 -9.44 -11.27 -8.98
CA ILE A 36 -8.18 -10.51 -9.10
C ILE A 36 -8.44 -9.09 -9.60
N TYR A 37 -9.41 -8.91 -10.51
CA TYR A 37 -9.80 -7.58 -10.99
C TYR A 37 -10.44 -6.76 -9.85
N TYR A 38 -11.33 -7.37 -9.06
CA TYR A 38 -11.94 -6.68 -7.92
C TYR A 38 -10.92 -6.31 -6.84
N SER A 39 -10.02 -7.22 -6.48
CA SER A 39 -9.01 -6.96 -5.45
C SER A 39 -8.01 -5.87 -5.88
N ALA A 40 -7.60 -5.86 -7.15
CA ALA A 40 -6.76 -4.83 -7.73
C ALA A 40 -7.50 -3.47 -7.77
N GLY A 41 -8.78 -3.48 -8.17
CA GLY A 41 -9.64 -2.31 -8.18
C GLY A 41 -9.79 -1.66 -6.80
N VAL A 42 -10.02 -2.46 -5.76
CA VAL A 42 -10.11 -1.97 -4.37
C VAL A 42 -8.80 -1.31 -3.93
N ALA A 43 -7.65 -1.93 -4.24
CA ALA A 43 -6.34 -1.36 -3.90
C ALA A 43 -6.09 -0.03 -4.62
N ILE A 44 -6.42 0.06 -5.92
CA ILE A 44 -6.32 1.31 -6.69
C ILE A 44 -7.25 2.37 -6.12
N PHE A 45 -8.50 2.02 -5.81
CA PHE A 45 -9.48 2.94 -5.25
C PHE A 45 -9.00 3.52 -3.91
N LEU A 46 -8.47 2.68 -3.01
CA LEU A 46 -7.89 3.15 -1.75
C LEU A 46 -6.71 4.10 -1.98
N GLY A 47 -5.81 3.79 -2.91
CA GLY A 47 -4.71 4.68 -3.27
C GLY A 47 -5.19 6.03 -3.82
N LEU A 48 -6.26 6.01 -4.63
CA LEU A 48 -6.89 7.22 -5.16
C LEU A 48 -7.53 8.05 -4.03
N VAL A 49 -8.21 7.42 -3.08
CA VAL A 49 -8.77 8.10 -1.90
C VAL A 49 -7.68 8.77 -1.08
N LEU A 50 -6.53 8.11 -0.87
CA LEU A 50 -5.40 8.70 -0.16
C LEU A 50 -4.74 9.84 -0.95
N LEU A 51 -4.67 9.73 -2.29
CA LEU A 51 -4.23 10.81 -3.16
C LEU A 51 -5.15 12.04 -3.04
N CYS A 52 -6.46 11.84 -3.16
CA CYS A 52 -7.46 12.90 -3.00
C CYS A 52 -7.37 13.54 -1.60
N LYS A 53 -7.23 12.72 -0.55
CA LYS A 53 -7.07 13.20 0.83
C LYS A 53 -5.84 14.09 0.97
N ARG A 54 -4.72 13.72 0.35
CA ARG A 54 -3.50 14.54 0.35
C ARG A 54 -3.71 15.87 -0.39
N ILE A 55 -4.39 15.87 -1.53
CA ILE A 55 -4.59 17.08 -2.34
C ILE A 55 -5.59 18.04 -1.67
N ILE A 56 -6.70 17.51 -1.14
CA ILE A 56 -7.80 18.33 -0.60
C ILE A 56 -7.53 18.80 0.83
N LEU A 57 -7.12 17.88 1.72
CA LEU A 57 -6.93 18.20 3.14
C LEU A 57 -5.50 18.63 3.46
N SER A 58 -4.55 18.50 2.52
CA SER A 58 -3.09 18.73 2.73
C SER A 58 -2.49 17.91 3.88
N PHE A 59 -3.25 16.98 4.45
CA PHE A 59 -2.90 16.22 5.64
C PHE A 59 -3.14 14.74 5.39
N LEU A 60 -2.03 14.01 5.24
CA LEU A 60 -2.02 12.56 5.14
C LEU A 60 -1.29 12.02 6.37
N ARG A 61 -1.96 11.13 7.12
CA ARG A 61 -1.37 10.55 8.33
C ARG A 61 -0.60 9.29 7.95
N THR A 62 0.59 9.08 8.54
CA THR A 62 1.39 7.85 8.33
C THR A 62 0.59 6.58 8.57
N ARG A 63 -0.33 6.60 9.54
CA ARG A 63 -1.25 5.48 9.82
C ARG A 63 -2.10 5.08 8.61
N ASP A 64 -2.54 6.04 7.80
CA ASP A 64 -3.38 5.77 6.62
C ASP A 64 -2.56 5.11 5.50
N LEU A 65 -1.29 5.51 5.34
CA LEU A 65 -0.34 4.86 4.43
C LEU A 65 -0.02 3.43 4.89
N VAL A 66 0.26 3.24 6.18
CA VAL A 66 0.48 1.89 6.76
C VAL A 66 -0.72 0.99 6.49
N PHE A 67 -1.93 1.49 6.71
CA PHE A 67 -3.16 0.75 6.45
C PHE A 67 -3.29 0.36 4.96
N PHE A 68 -2.97 1.27 4.05
CA PHE A 68 -2.92 0.95 2.62
C PHE A 68 -1.94 -0.19 2.32
N TYR A 69 -0.72 -0.14 2.86
CA TYR A 69 0.27 -1.19 2.60
C TYR A 69 -0.11 -2.55 3.16
N VAL A 70 -0.77 -2.59 4.32
CA VAL A 70 -1.31 -3.84 4.88
C VAL A 70 -2.39 -4.42 3.98
N ILE A 71 -3.37 -3.61 3.56
CA ILE A 71 -4.41 -4.07 2.63
C ILE A 71 -3.81 -4.50 1.30
N HIS A 72 -2.83 -3.74 0.79
CA HIS A 72 -2.14 -4.04 -0.45
C HIS A 72 -1.45 -5.41 -0.38
N ALA A 73 -0.68 -5.68 0.69
CA ALA A 73 -0.02 -6.96 0.89
C ALA A 73 -1.02 -8.12 0.97
N VAL A 74 -2.13 -7.95 1.71
CA VAL A 74 -3.19 -8.96 1.80
C VAL A 74 -3.86 -9.20 0.45
N SER A 75 -4.10 -8.15 -0.33
CA SER A 75 -4.67 -8.22 -1.68
C SER A 75 -3.74 -9.00 -2.63
N VAL A 76 -2.44 -8.68 -2.65
CA VAL A 76 -1.44 -9.42 -3.45
C VAL A 76 -1.40 -10.89 -3.03
N LEU A 77 -1.39 -11.17 -1.72
CA LEU A 77 -1.35 -12.53 -1.20
C LEU A 77 -2.58 -13.34 -1.66
N LEU A 78 -3.77 -12.75 -1.56
CA LEU A 78 -5.00 -13.36 -2.04
C LEU A 78 -4.94 -13.64 -3.55
N ASN A 79 -4.43 -12.68 -4.34
CA ASN A 79 -4.30 -12.84 -5.78
C ASN A 79 -3.36 -13.99 -6.14
N LEU A 80 -2.23 -14.13 -5.46
CA LEU A 80 -1.29 -15.23 -5.66
C LEU A 80 -1.90 -16.58 -5.28
N ILE A 81 -2.68 -16.65 -4.19
CA ILE A 81 -3.41 -17.86 -3.78
C ILE A 81 -4.43 -18.24 -4.86
N VAL A 82 -5.21 -17.26 -5.34
CA VAL A 82 -6.22 -17.47 -6.40
C VAL A 82 -5.56 -17.94 -7.68
N MET A 83 -4.44 -17.35 -8.10
CA MET A 83 -3.68 -17.80 -9.27
C MET A 83 -3.19 -19.24 -9.12
N LYS A 84 -2.70 -19.61 -7.92
CA LYS A 84 -2.22 -20.98 -7.65
C LYS A 84 -3.37 -22.00 -7.60
N ALA A 85 -4.54 -21.61 -7.11
CA ALA A 85 -5.72 -22.46 -7.02
C ALA A 85 -6.51 -22.56 -8.34
N SER A 86 -6.29 -21.61 -9.24
CA SER A 86 -6.92 -21.60 -10.57
C SER A 86 -6.30 -22.64 -11.50
N ARG A 87 -7.00 -22.92 -12.62
CA ARG A 87 -6.51 -23.78 -13.70
C ARG A 87 -5.14 -23.31 -14.21
N PRO A 88 -4.35 -24.16 -14.89
CA PRO A 88 -3.08 -23.74 -15.48
C PRO A 88 -3.28 -22.54 -16.40
N LEU A 89 -2.94 -21.36 -15.89
CA LEU A 89 -2.99 -20.09 -16.57
C LEU A 89 -1.62 -19.86 -17.21
N VAL A 90 -1.61 -19.52 -18.50
CA VAL A 90 -0.38 -19.00 -19.12
C VAL A 90 -0.21 -17.58 -18.61
N VAL A 91 0.72 -17.41 -17.66
CA VAL A 91 0.97 -16.13 -17.00
C VAL A 91 1.95 -15.32 -17.85
N TYR A 92 1.58 -14.11 -18.23
CA TYR A 92 2.51 -13.16 -18.83
C TYR A 92 2.83 -12.03 -17.85
N ASN A 93 3.88 -11.27 -18.18
CA ASN A 93 4.36 -10.16 -17.35
C ASN A 93 3.27 -9.12 -17.04
N THR A 94 2.34 -8.89 -17.97
CA THR A 94 1.19 -7.97 -17.75
C THR A 94 0.26 -8.43 -16.63
N ASP A 95 0.13 -9.75 -16.47
CA ASP A 95 -0.76 -10.35 -15.48
C ASP A 95 -0.14 -10.22 -14.08
N LEU A 96 1.19 -10.29 -14.00
CA LEU A 96 1.95 -10.06 -12.77
C LEU A 96 1.90 -8.61 -12.31
N ILE A 97 1.78 -7.64 -13.22
CA ILE A 97 1.62 -6.22 -12.88
C ILE A 97 0.30 -6.00 -12.11
N VAL A 98 -0.77 -6.69 -12.51
CA VAL A 98 -2.10 -6.56 -11.85
C VAL A 98 -2.19 -7.42 -10.60
N THR A 99 -1.79 -8.69 -10.71
CA THR A 99 -1.83 -9.65 -9.62
C THR A 99 -0.91 -9.22 -8.47
N GLY A 100 0.27 -8.71 -8.81
CA GLY A 100 1.39 -8.49 -7.89
C GLY A 100 2.24 -9.74 -7.71
N THR A 101 3.37 -9.56 -7.04
CA THR A 101 4.39 -10.58 -6.80
C THR A 101 4.72 -10.69 -5.32
N LEU A 102 5.49 -11.71 -4.93
CA LEU A 102 6.03 -11.81 -3.57
C LEU A 102 6.90 -10.59 -3.20
N PHE A 103 7.53 -9.94 -4.18
CA PHE A 103 8.33 -8.75 -3.95
C PHE A 103 7.48 -7.56 -3.51
N ASP A 104 6.26 -7.41 -4.04
CA ASP A 104 5.32 -6.37 -3.63
C ASP A 104 4.89 -6.53 -2.16
N ILE A 105 4.70 -7.78 -1.72
CA ILE A 105 4.41 -8.11 -0.32
C ILE A 105 5.59 -7.72 0.56
N LEU A 106 6.81 -8.09 0.15
CA LEU A 106 8.04 -7.78 0.88
C LEU A 106 8.20 -6.26 1.05
N ILE A 107 8.08 -5.48 -0.04
CA ILE A 107 8.15 -4.01 0.01
C ILE A 107 7.10 -3.46 0.98
N SER A 108 5.86 -3.95 0.88
CA SER A 108 4.76 -3.47 1.73
C SER A 108 5.05 -3.73 3.22
N ILE A 109 5.54 -4.92 3.56
CA ILE A 109 5.90 -5.27 4.94
C ILE A 109 7.08 -4.44 5.45
N VAL A 110 8.14 -4.27 4.65
CA VAL A 110 9.31 -3.46 5.02
C VAL A 110 8.89 -2.02 5.33
N LEU A 111 8.05 -1.40 4.48
CA LEU A 111 7.56 -0.04 4.72
C LEU A 111 6.68 0.07 5.97
N VAL A 112 5.89 -0.98 6.28
CA VAL A 112 5.09 -1.03 7.52
C VAL A 112 5.99 -1.14 8.75
N ILE A 113 7.03 -1.96 8.71
CA ILE A 113 7.99 -2.12 9.82
C ILE A 113 8.75 -0.81 10.05
N GLU A 114 9.31 -0.21 9.00
CA GLU A 114 10.02 1.07 9.07
C GLU A 114 9.12 2.16 9.68
N ALA A 115 7.85 2.24 9.25
CA ALA A 115 6.90 3.19 9.81
C ALA A 115 6.58 2.93 11.30
N ALA A 116 6.57 1.67 11.73
CA ALA A 116 6.36 1.31 13.13
C ALA A 116 7.59 1.65 14.00
N VAL A 117 8.80 1.42 13.49
CA VAL A 117 10.06 1.76 14.18
C VAL A 117 10.21 3.27 14.34
N GLU A 118 9.91 4.05 13.30
CA GLU A 118 9.95 5.52 13.36
C GLU A 118 8.93 6.07 14.38
N HIS A 119 7.77 5.43 14.52
CA HIS A 119 6.79 5.78 15.55
C HIS A 119 7.26 5.49 16.99
N GLN A 120 8.12 4.49 17.20
CA GLN A 120 8.68 4.19 18.53
C GLN A 120 9.82 5.13 18.92
N HIS A 121 10.60 5.62 17.96
CA HIS A 121 11.72 6.53 18.22
C HIS A 121 11.28 7.98 18.50
N ILE A 122 10.06 8.37 18.13
CA ILE A 122 9.49 9.71 18.37
C ILE A 122 8.59 9.73 19.62
N ARG A 123 8.92 8.94 20.65
CA ARG A 123 8.41 9.18 22.01
C ARG A 123 9.38 10.12 22.72
N LEU A 124 9.24 11.43 22.44
CA LEU A 124 9.79 12.44 23.34
C LEU A 124 9.03 12.30 24.66
N GLU A 125 9.69 11.68 25.64
CA GLU A 125 9.30 11.80 27.04
C GLU A 125 9.16 13.30 27.33
N PRO A 126 7.99 13.79 27.78
CA PRO A 126 7.89 15.17 28.17
C PRO A 126 8.82 15.33 29.36
N ALA A 127 9.91 16.08 29.17
CA ALA A 127 10.71 16.56 30.29
C ALA A 127 9.75 17.28 31.23
N GLU A 128 9.51 16.64 32.37
CA GLU A 128 8.74 17.15 33.48
C GLU A 128 9.23 18.57 33.79
N PRO A 129 8.35 19.58 33.84
CA PRO A 129 8.79 20.92 34.19
C PRO A 129 9.29 20.87 35.63
N ALA A 130 10.60 21.00 35.82
CA ALA A 130 11.17 21.21 37.14
C ALA A 130 10.55 22.48 37.72
N GLU A 131 9.67 22.32 38.71
CA GLU A 131 9.10 23.43 39.46
C GLU A 131 10.25 24.30 40.03
N PRO A 132 10.16 25.63 39.93
CA PRO A 132 11.12 26.49 40.58
C PRO A 132 10.90 26.34 42.09
N ASN A 133 11.88 25.72 42.76
CA ASN A 133 11.89 25.61 44.21
C ASN A 133 12.21 27.00 44.80
N GLU A 134 11.20 27.88 44.85
CA GLU A 134 11.23 29.03 45.73
C GLU A 134 11.02 28.54 47.16
N SER A 135 12.11 28.36 47.88
CA SER A 135 12.08 28.22 49.33
C SER A 135 13.13 29.13 49.97
N ILE A 136 12.64 30.31 50.38
CA ILE A 136 13.00 31.17 51.52
C ILE A 136 14.45 31.66 51.62
#